data_AF-A0A9E4A6T4-F1
#
_entry.id   AF-A0A9E4A6T4-F1
#
_cell.length_a   1.000
_cell.length_b   1.000
_cell.length_c   1.000
_cell.angle_alpha   90.00
_cell.angle_beta   90.00
_cell.angle_gamma   90.00
#
_symmetry.space_group_name_H-M   'P 1'
#
loop_
_entity.id
_entity.type
_entity.pdbx_description
1 polymer ?
#
loop_
_entity_poly.entity_id
_entity_poly.type
_entity_poly.pdbx_seq_one_letter_code
_entity_poly.pdbx_strand_id
1 'polypeptide(L)'
;MEFSSIDQSGAPSNVLHDWETVLIPPSAFIMGTDIEPFYGTILAQSRHAKLDEAPIHVRFLEAYRIARYPVTNAEYEVFVNATGHTPPPHWEDGKTPAAEATLPVVHISWHDANAYAEWAQGRLPTEAEWEKAARGADGRIYPWGNDFERSGDQGAIFLADQPTPVGNRPAAVSPYGVHEVAGNVWEWTTDWYQPYERNSHRDSDYGNKHKVLRGGSWLEVRDETANRYFRCANRLHAPPNYTANNIGFRCVRGVVPARLNPDAAGEETPVYPTQISTELLNKYVRQERSKNLQRIRKRARERCFSDFGIAALAIGVGSYGMMIPKYAMGGFTLGMIGIGFLFSAGVNFWRQWKARKLLNLNKMERA
;
A
#
# COMPACT_ATOMS: atom_id res chain seq x y z
N MET A 1 15.87 25.92 -18.37
CA MET A 1 14.43 25.82 -18.64
C MET A 1 13.93 27.23 -18.84
N GLU A 2 13.66 27.61 -20.09
CA GLU A 2 13.07 28.93 -20.39
C GLU A 2 11.58 28.86 -20.01
N PHE A 3 11.19 29.67 -19.04
CA PHE A 3 9.79 29.90 -18.70
C PHE A 3 9.20 30.80 -19.79
N SER A 4 8.29 30.24 -20.61
CA SER A 4 7.57 31.00 -21.63
C SER A 4 6.64 32.02 -20.99
N SER A 5 6.67 33.22 -21.55
CA SER A 5 6.03 34.47 -21.14
C SER A 5 4.52 34.40 -20.87
N ILE A 6 4.11 35.21 -19.89
CA ILE A 6 2.73 35.58 -19.54
C ILE A 6 2.02 36.24 -20.72
N ASP A 7 0.82 35.75 -21.07
CA ASP A 7 -0.10 36.42 -22.00
C ASP A 7 -0.79 37.61 -21.31
N GLN A 8 -0.81 38.76 -21.98
CA GLN A 8 -1.31 40.06 -21.49
C GLN A 8 -2.85 40.22 -21.60
N SER A 9 -3.62 39.13 -21.76
CA SER A 9 -5.04 39.21 -22.10
C SER A 9 -6.02 39.14 -20.91
N GLY A 10 -5.56 38.88 -19.68
CA GLY A 10 -6.44 38.82 -18.50
C GLY A 10 -7.48 37.70 -18.52
N ALA A 11 -7.45 36.81 -19.52
CA ALA A 11 -8.12 35.51 -19.50
C ALA A 11 -7.13 34.47 -18.92
N PRO A 12 -7.58 33.49 -18.11
CA PRO A 12 -6.70 32.40 -17.67
C PRO A 12 -6.14 31.74 -18.94
N SER A 13 -4.83 31.85 -19.13
CA SER A 13 -4.13 31.23 -20.24
C SER A 13 -4.48 29.74 -20.21
N ASN A 14 -5.07 29.21 -21.29
CA ASN A 14 -5.38 27.79 -21.50
C ASN A 14 -4.12 26.89 -21.57
N VAL A 15 -3.01 27.31 -20.97
CA VAL A 15 -1.81 26.50 -20.83
C VAL A 15 -2.12 25.48 -19.74
N LEU A 16 -2.44 24.26 -20.18
CA LEU A 16 -2.46 23.09 -19.32
C LEU A 16 -1.18 23.09 -18.49
N HIS A 17 -1.31 23.03 -17.16
CA HIS A 17 -0.16 22.83 -16.31
C HIS A 17 0.46 21.46 -16.66
N ASP A 18 1.62 21.45 -17.31
CA ASP A 18 2.14 20.26 -17.97
C ASP A 18 3.06 19.47 -17.03
N TRP A 19 2.48 18.53 -16.29
CA TRP A 19 3.27 17.55 -15.56
C TRP A 19 3.92 16.57 -16.53
N GLU A 20 5.16 16.18 -16.26
CA GLU A 20 5.69 14.96 -16.87
C GLU A 20 4.83 13.77 -16.42
N THR A 21 4.20 13.07 -17.36
CA THR A 21 3.32 11.93 -17.06
C THR A 21 3.84 10.61 -17.61
N VAL A 22 3.41 9.53 -16.98
CA VAL A 22 3.64 8.15 -17.39
C VAL A 22 2.31 7.53 -17.77
N LEU A 23 2.25 6.87 -18.93
CA LEU A 23 1.07 6.10 -19.35
C LEU A 23 1.04 4.76 -18.64
N ILE A 24 -0.02 4.49 -17.89
CA ILE A 24 -0.30 3.17 -17.33
C ILE A 24 -1.25 2.43 -18.28
N PRO A 25 -0.87 1.24 -18.79
CA PRO A 25 -1.68 0.46 -19.71
C PRO A 25 -3.07 0.11 -19.14
N PRO A 26 -4.09 -0.08 -19.99
CA PRO A 26 -5.27 -0.81 -19.57
C PRO A 26 -4.84 -2.25 -19.28
N SER A 27 -5.11 -2.75 -18.07
CA SER A 27 -4.77 -4.13 -17.69
C SER A 27 -5.37 -4.51 -16.34
N ALA A 28 -5.55 -5.81 -16.16
CA ALA A 28 -5.78 -6.38 -14.85
C ALA A 28 -4.47 -6.42 -14.04
N PHE A 29 -4.58 -6.17 -12.74
CA PHE A 29 -3.47 -6.25 -11.81
C PHE A 29 -3.92 -6.86 -10.48
N ILE A 30 -2.93 -7.29 -9.70
CA ILE A 30 -3.10 -7.81 -8.36
C ILE A 30 -3.05 -6.64 -7.37
N MET A 31 -4.16 -6.38 -6.69
CA MET A 31 -4.30 -5.37 -5.64
C MET A 31 -4.29 -6.03 -4.25
N GLY A 32 -3.70 -5.33 -3.28
CA GLY A 32 -3.58 -5.76 -1.90
C GLY A 32 -2.49 -6.81 -1.71
N THR A 33 -2.51 -7.47 -0.56
CA THR A 33 -1.56 -8.54 -0.23
C THR A 33 -2.30 -9.75 0.30
N ASP A 34 -1.71 -10.91 0.07
CA ASP A 34 -2.28 -12.14 0.58
C ASP A 34 -1.97 -12.20 2.07
N ILE A 35 -2.99 -11.95 2.88
CA ILE A 35 -2.97 -12.23 4.30
C ILE A 35 -4.10 -13.20 4.51
N GLU A 36 -3.76 -14.37 5.02
CA GLU A 36 -4.74 -15.29 5.59
C GLU A 36 -4.72 -15.08 7.11
N PRO A 37 -5.55 -14.17 7.66
CA PRO A 37 -5.61 -13.93 9.08
C PRO A 37 -6.18 -15.17 9.76
N PHE A 38 -5.29 -15.95 10.37
CA PHE A 38 -5.66 -17.15 11.08
C PHE A 38 -5.24 -17.05 12.55
N TYR A 39 -6.07 -16.38 13.38
CA TYR A 39 -5.97 -16.27 14.84
C TYR A 39 -4.53 -16.38 15.37
N GLY A 40 -3.76 -15.29 15.35
CA GLY A 40 -2.38 -15.26 15.88
C GLY A 40 -1.31 -15.90 15.00
N THR A 41 -1.66 -16.49 13.85
CA THR A 41 -0.72 -16.82 12.77
C THR A 41 -1.09 -16.01 11.55
N ILE A 42 -0.19 -15.12 11.13
CA ILE A 42 -0.29 -14.42 9.85
C ILE A 42 0.62 -15.16 8.88
N LEU A 43 0.04 -15.77 7.84
CA LEU A 43 0.80 -16.05 6.62
C LEU A 43 0.56 -14.87 5.70
N ALA A 44 1.62 -14.13 5.45
CA ALA A 44 1.61 -13.02 4.54
C ALA A 44 2.84 -13.03 3.65
N GLN A 45 2.71 -12.45 2.46
CA GLN A 45 3.82 -12.26 1.52
C GLN A 45 4.95 -11.43 2.16
N SER A 46 4.60 -10.51 3.07
CA SER A 46 5.53 -9.79 3.93
C SER A 46 5.15 -9.97 5.39
N ARG A 47 6.14 -10.17 6.28
CA ARG A 47 5.94 -10.19 7.74
C ARG A 47 5.38 -8.89 8.33
N HIS A 48 5.37 -7.82 7.53
CA HIS A 48 4.90 -6.49 7.92
C HIS A 48 3.52 -6.13 7.34
N ALA A 49 2.87 -7.07 6.64
CA ALA A 49 1.55 -6.86 6.06
C ALA A 49 0.49 -6.59 7.14
N LYS A 50 -0.34 -5.57 6.91
CA LYS A 50 -1.43 -5.18 7.81
C LYS A 50 -2.78 -5.73 7.33
N LEU A 51 -3.67 -6.02 8.28
CA LEU A 51 -4.93 -6.74 8.02
C LEU A 51 -5.87 -6.03 7.03
N ASP A 52 -5.79 -4.70 6.96
CA ASP A 52 -6.56 -3.83 6.07
C ASP A 52 -6.08 -3.85 4.61
N GLU A 53 -4.91 -4.42 4.33
CA GLU A 53 -4.35 -4.61 2.97
C GLU A 53 -4.83 -5.91 2.31
N ALA A 54 -5.53 -6.75 3.08
CA ALA A 54 -6.09 -8.01 2.62
C ALA A 54 -7.55 -7.85 2.14
N PRO A 55 -8.07 -8.80 1.36
CA PRO A 55 -7.32 -9.87 0.72
C PRO A 55 -6.70 -9.41 -0.60
N ILE A 56 -5.71 -10.17 -1.07
CA ILE A 56 -5.24 -10.08 -2.46
C ILE A 56 -6.40 -10.31 -3.43
N HIS A 57 -6.60 -9.44 -4.41
CA HIS A 57 -7.70 -9.53 -5.38
C HIS A 57 -7.32 -8.92 -6.73
N VAL A 58 -8.04 -9.32 -7.78
CA VAL A 58 -7.78 -8.81 -9.14
C VAL A 58 -8.67 -7.60 -9.40
N ARG A 59 -8.09 -6.52 -9.92
CA ARG A 59 -8.80 -5.34 -10.43
C ARG A 59 -8.38 -5.10 -11.88
N PHE A 60 -9.33 -4.74 -12.72
CA PHE A 60 -9.05 -4.21 -14.05
C PHE A 60 -9.14 -2.69 -14.00
N LEU A 61 -8.12 -2.02 -14.52
CA LEU A 61 -8.12 -0.57 -14.70
C LEU A 61 -7.89 -0.27 -16.17
N GLU A 62 -8.66 0.68 -16.69
CA GLU A 62 -8.45 1.30 -18.00
C GLU A 62 -7.11 2.05 -18.05
N ALA A 63 -6.74 2.53 -19.23
CA ALA A 63 -5.55 3.34 -19.40
C ALA A 63 -5.72 4.71 -18.72
N TYR A 64 -4.68 5.18 -18.03
CA TYR A 64 -4.61 6.53 -17.45
C TYR A 64 -3.17 7.02 -17.48
N ARG A 65 -3.00 8.34 -17.44
CA ARG A 65 -1.70 8.97 -17.25
C ARG A 65 -1.57 9.39 -15.80
N ILE A 66 -0.44 9.08 -15.17
CA ILE A 66 -0.11 9.50 -13.80
C ILE A 66 1.12 10.40 -13.83
N ALA A 67 1.15 11.45 -13.02
CA ALA A 67 2.32 12.30 -12.87
C ALA A 67 3.52 11.46 -12.42
N ARG A 68 4.65 11.63 -13.12
CA ARG A 68 5.89 10.89 -12.86
C ARG A 68 6.40 11.14 -11.45
N TYR A 69 6.23 12.37 -10.96
CA TYR A 69 6.65 12.83 -9.63
C TYR A 69 5.45 13.33 -8.81
N PRO A 70 5.59 13.42 -7.47
CA PRO A 70 4.71 14.24 -6.64
C PRO A 70 4.71 15.70 -7.10
N VAL A 71 3.61 16.42 -6.84
CA VAL A 71 3.52 17.86 -7.14
C VAL A 71 4.54 18.61 -6.29
N THR A 72 5.33 19.46 -6.91
CA THR A 72 6.38 20.26 -6.27
C THR A 72 5.86 21.57 -5.70
N ASN A 73 6.62 22.18 -4.78
CA ASN A 73 6.29 23.50 -4.26
C ASN A 73 6.16 24.55 -5.38
N ALA A 74 7.08 24.55 -6.36
CA ALA A 74 7.01 25.50 -7.49
C ALA A 74 5.75 25.32 -8.34
N GLU A 75 5.34 24.07 -8.59
CA GLU A 75 4.08 23.79 -9.32
C GLU A 75 2.85 24.25 -8.52
N TYR A 76 2.86 24.02 -7.20
CA TYR A 76 1.77 24.45 -6.30
C TYR A 76 1.71 25.97 -6.13
N GLU A 77 2.84 26.67 -6.17
CA GLU A 77 2.90 28.13 -6.09
C GLU A 77 2.20 28.78 -7.29
N VAL A 78 2.31 28.19 -8.49
CA VAL A 78 1.56 28.66 -9.67
C VAL A 78 0.05 28.58 -9.41
N PHE A 79 -0.43 27.50 -8.80
CA PHE A 79 -1.84 27.36 -8.42
C PHE A 79 -2.27 28.42 -7.41
N VAL A 80 -1.50 28.62 -6.34
CA VAL A 80 -1.76 29.64 -5.31
C VAL A 80 -1.86 31.03 -5.95
N ASN A 81 -0.89 31.39 -6.79
CA ASN A 81 -0.86 32.69 -7.46
C ASN A 81 -2.02 32.87 -8.46
N ALA A 82 -2.41 31.81 -9.16
CA ALA A 82 -3.49 31.86 -10.15
C ALA A 82 -4.89 31.94 -9.54
N THR A 83 -5.08 31.39 -8.34
CA THR A 83 -6.42 31.20 -7.74
C THR A 83 -6.64 31.98 -6.45
N GLY A 84 -5.58 32.46 -5.81
CA GLY A 84 -5.64 33.03 -4.46
C GLY A 84 -5.87 31.96 -3.37
N HIS A 85 -5.64 30.68 -3.68
CA HIS A 85 -5.74 29.59 -2.70
C HIS A 85 -4.77 29.79 -1.53
N THR A 86 -5.15 29.35 -0.33
CA THR A 86 -4.31 29.52 0.86
C THR A 86 -2.96 28.79 0.69
N PRO A 87 -1.81 29.48 0.81
CA PRO A 87 -0.51 28.84 0.72
C PRO A 87 -0.25 27.91 1.92
N PRO A 88 0.64 26.92 1.79
CA PRO A 88 1.10 26.12 2.91
C PRO A 88 1.61 27.00 4.07
N PRO A 89 1.31 26.65 5.33
CA PRO A 89 1.56 27.52 6.49
C PRO A 89 3.04 27.80 6.80
N HIS A 90 3.96 27.04 6.20
CA HIS A 90 5.40 27.20 6.37
C HIS A 90 6.04 28.10 5.31
N TRP A 91 5.28 28.53 4.29
CA TRP A 91 5.77 29.46 3.27
C TRP A 91 5.78 30.88 3.80
N GLU A 92 6.98 31.49 3.88
CA GLU A 92 7.13 32.89 4.30
C GLU A 92 6.53 33.82 3.25
N ASP A 93 5.73 34.80 3.69
CA ASP A 93 4.97 35.73 2.84
C ASP A 93 4.12 35.04 1.75
N GLY A 94 3.73 33.78 1.99
CA GLY A 94 2.94 32.98 1.04
C GLY A 94 3.72 32.54 -0.21
N LYS A 95 5.05 32.59 -0.17
CA LYS A 95 5.93 32.23 -1.30
C LYS A 95 6.73 30.98 -1.00
N THR A 96 6.98 30.20 -2.05
CA THR A 96 7.86 29.03 -1.96
C THR A 96 9.29 29.49 -1.74
N PRO A 97 10.02 28.97 -0.72
CA PRO A 97 11.45 29.17 -0.62
C PRO A 97 12.13 28.63 -1.89
N ALA A 98 12.95 29.44 -2.58
CA ALA A 98 13.56 29.04 -3.85
C ALA A 98 14.40 27.75 -3.76
N ALA A 99 15.01 27.50 -2.60
CA ALA A 99 15.76 26.27 -2.33
C ALA A 99 14.88 25.01 -2.24
N GLU A 100 13.58 25.19 -2.01
CA GLU A 100 12.60 24.12 -1.82
C GLU A 100 11.68 23.94 -3.03
N ALA A 101 11.90 24.69 -4.10
CA ALA A 101 11.07 24.72 -5.31
C ALA A 101 10.80 23.32 -5.89
N THR A 102 11.79 22.43 -5.85
CA THR A 102 11.72 21.06 -6.38
C THR A 102 11.33 20.00 -5.35
N LEU A 103 11.12 20.38 -4.09
CA LEU A 103 10.60 19.46 -3.07
C LEU A 103 9.10 19.22 -3.32
N PRO A 104 8.56 18.04 -2.97
CA PRO A 104 7.13 17.84 -2.94
C PRO A 104 6.45 18.85 -2.02
N VAL A 105 5.31 19.38 -2.45
CA VAL A 105 4.48 20.21 -1.58
C VAL A 105 3.91 19.39 -0.42
N VAL A 106 3.99 19.95 0.79
CA VAL A 106 3.50 19.33 2.03
C VAL A 106 2.68 20.33 2.84
N HIS A 107 2.14 19.90 4.00
CA HIS A 107 1.20 20.69 4.81
C HIS A 107 -0.10 21.04 4.08
N ILE A 108 -0.52 20.18 3.16
CA ILE A 108 -1.74 20.29 2.38
C ILE A 108 -2.75 19.23 2.82
N SER A 109 -4.03 19.60 2.84
CA SER A 109 -5.13 18.68 3.11
C SER A 109 -5.53 17.92 1.85
N TRP A 110 -6.41 16.93 1.99
CA TRP A 110 -7.00 16.27 0.82
C TRP A 110 -7.79 17.26 -0.04
N HIS A 111 -8.45 18.24 0.58
CA HIS A 111 -9.21 19.27 -0.14
C HIS A 111 -8.31 20.18 -0.97
N ASP A 112 -7.16 20.56 -0.43
CA ASP A 112 -6.15 21.36 -1.14
C ASP A 112 -5.58 20.60 -2.33
N ALA A 113 -5.22 19.33 -2.11
CA ALA A 113 -4.73 18.43 -3.16
C ALA A 113 -5.76 18.27 -4.29
N ASN A 114 -7.03 18.08 -3.94
CA ASN A 114 -8.11 17.92 -4.91
C ASN A 114 -8.38 19.22 -5.68
N ALA A 115 -8.37 20.38 -5.00
CA ALA A 115 -8.56 21.68 -5.64
C ALA A 115 -7.46 22.00 -6.65
N TYR A 116 -6.20 21.74 -6.29
CA TYR A 116 -5.08 21.84 -7.23
C TYR A 116 -5.27 20.91 -8.43
N ALA A 117 -5.63 19.65 -8.18
CA ALA A 117 -5.76 18.66 -9.25
C ALA A 117 -6.88 19.04 -10.24
N GLU A 118 -8.00 19.57 -9.75
CA GLU A 118 -9.09 20.09 -10.57
C GLU A 118 -8.68 21.33 -11.36
N TRP A 119 -8.02 22.29 -10.73
CA TRP A 119 -7.50 23.50 -11.39
C TRP A 119 -6.55 23.14 -12.55
N ALA A 120 -5.69 22.15 -12.34
CA ALA A 120 -4.78 21.66 -13.36
C ALA A 120 -5.42 20.65 -14.33
N GLN A 121 -6.76 20.60 -14.41
CA GLN A 121 -7.53 19.74 -15.33
C GLN A 121 -7.16 18.24 -15.21
N GLY A 122 -6.82 17.81 -14.00
CA GLY A 122 -6.60 16.42 -13.63
C GLY A 122 -7.51 16.00 -12.50
N ARG A 123 -7.05 15.00 -11.74
CA ARG A 123 -7.66 14.55 -10.47
C ARG A 123 -6.62 13.84 -9.63
N LEU A 124 -6.93 13.57 -8.37
CA LEU A 124 -6.15 12.62 -7.58
C LEU A 124 -6.29 11.19 -8.13
N PRO A 125 -5.27 10.32 -7.97
CA PRO A 125 -5.38 8.91 -8.29
C PRO A 125 -6.40 8.24 -7.36
N THR A 126 -7.10 7.24 -7.88
CA THR A 126 -7.74 6.25 -7.01
C THR A 126 -6.68 5.43 -6.29
N GLU A 127 -7.03 4.81 -5.17
CA GLU A 127 -6.13 3.91 -4.45
C GLU A 127 -5.62 2.79 -5.36
N ALA A 128 -6.50 2.23 -6.19
CA ALA A 128 -6.16 1.17 -7.13
C ALA A 128 -5.21 1.64 -8.24
N GLU A 129 -5.43 2.84 -8.79
CA GLU A 129 -4.53 3.43 -9.78
C GLU A 129 -3.15 3.72 -9.19
N TRP A 130 -3.09 4.23 -7.97
CA TRP A 130 -1.83 4.46 -7.29
C TRP A 130 -1.07 3.14 -7.09
N GLU A 131 -1.75 2.10 -6.59
CA GLU A 131 -1.11 0.80 -6.33
C GLU A 131 -0.62 0.13 -7.61
N LYS A 132 -1.43 0.14 -8.67
CA LYS A 132 -1.03 -0.39 -9.98
C LYS A 132 0.20 0.36 -10.50
N ALA A 133 0.17 1.69 -10.46
CA ALA A 133 1.28 2.53 -10.89
C ALA A 133 2.58 2.23 -10.12
N ALA A 134 2.47 1.92 -8.81
CA ALA A 134 3.61 1.59 -7.97
C ALA A 134 4.20 0.20 -8.22
N ARG A 135 3.36 -0.82 -8.51
CA ARG A 135 3.80 -2.23 -8.46
C ARG A 135 3.68 -3.02 -9.76
N GLY A 136 3.04 -2.49 -10.80
CA GLY A 136 2.77 -3.28 -11.99
C GLY A 136 1.63 -4.29 -11.82
N ALA A 137 1.61 -5.31 -12.68
CA ALA A 137 0.55 -6.32 -12.71
C ALA A 137 0.79 -7.53 -11.78
N ASP A 138 2.04 -7.74 -11.35
CA ASP A 138 2.55 -9.00 -10.77
C ASP A 138 2.43 -9.13 -9.25
N GLY A 139 1.99 -8.06 -8.56
CA GLY A 139 1.81 -8.08 -7.10
C GLY A 139 3.12 -8.07 -6.30
N ARG A 140 4.22 -7.51 -6.85
CA ARG A 140 5.48 -7.31 -6.13
C ARG A 140 5.32 -6.50 -4.83
N ILE A 141 6.15 -6.77 -3.83
CA ILE A 141 6.04 -6.15 -2.50
C ILE A 141 6.42 -4.67 -2.53
N TYR A 142 7.52 -4.33 -3.18
CA TYR A 142 8.07 -2.98 -3.34
C TYR A 142 8.12 -2.61 -4.84
N PRO A 143 8.21 -1.33 -5.21
CA PRO A 143 8.25 -0.92 -6.63
C PRO A 143 9.36 -1.63 -7.42
N TRP A 144 10.52 -1.81 -6.79
CA TRP A 144 11.72 -2.44 -7.36
C TRP A 144 11.73 -3.98 -7.27
N GLY A 145 10.85 -4.61 -6.47
CA GLY A 145 10.86 -6.07 -6.34
C GLY A 145 10.29 -6.61 -5.03
N ASN A 146 10.68 -7.83 -4.67
CA ASN A 146 10.18 -8.50 -3.46
C ASN A 146 11.17 -8.45 -2.29
N ASP A 147 12.45 -8.27 -2.59
CA ASP A 147 13.48 -8.16 -1.56
C ASP A 147 13.62 -6.70 -1.14
N PHE A 148 13.68 -6.50 0.17
CA PHE A 148 13.86 -5.17 0.72
C PHE A 148 15.33 -4.76 0.56
N GLU A 149 15.59 -3.85 -0.36
CA GLU A 149 16.92 -3.35 -0.66
C GLU A 149 17.19 -2.05 0.10
N ARG A 150 17.92 -2.17 1.23
CA ARG A 150 18.46 -1.01 1.96
C ARG A 150 19.84 -0.70 1.41
N SER A 151 19.94 -0.20 0.18
CA SER A 151 21.14 0.51 -0.26
C SER A 151 20.97 1.98 0.14
N GLY A 152 22.01 2.63 0.65
CA GLY A 152 21.98 4.02 1.15
C GLY A 152 21.71 5.04 0.04
N ASP A 153 22.58 6.04 -0.14
CA ASP A 153 22.36 7.14 -1.11
C ASP A 153 22.25 6.69 -2.59
N GLN A 154 22.58 5.42 -2.88
CA GLN A 154 22.42 4.78 -4.20
C GLN A 154 21.34 3.70 -4.26
N GLY A 155 20.60 3.49 -3.17
CA GLY A 155 19.55 2.49 -3.10
C GLY A 155 18.15 2.99 -3.25
N ALA A 156 17.22 2.05 -3.17
CA ALA A 156 15.80 2.36 -3.24
C ALA A 156 15.31 3.18 -2.03
N ILE A 157 16.11 3.28 -0.96
CA ILE A 157 15.77 3.96 0.29
C ILE A 157 16.77 5.06 0.55
N PHE A 158 16.35 6.28 0.24
CA PHE A 158 17.16 7.47 0.47
C PHE A 158 17.01 7.95 1.92
N LEU A 159 18.11 7.96 2.68
CA LEU A 159 18.14 8.51 4.04
C LEU A 159 18.09 10.04 3.97
N ALA A 160 17.01 10.66 4.44
CA ALA A 160 16.87 12.11 4.51
C ALA A 160 16.19 12.53 5.82
N ASP A 161 16.51 13.74 6.27
CA ASP A 161 15.93 14.39 7.45
C ASP A 161 14.72 15.27 7.12
N GLN A 162 14.35 15.36 5.84
CA GLN A 162 13.25 16.14 5.27
C GLN A 162 12.87 15.58 3.88
N PRO A 163 11.78 16.06 3.25
CA PRO A 163 11.53 15.75 1.84
C PRO A 163 12.73 16.10 0.97
N THR A 164 12.98 15.33 -0.08
CA THR A 164 14.08 15.59 -1.02
C THR A 164 13.53 16.03 -2.38
N PRO A 165 14.34 16.69 -3.22
CA PRO A 165 13.92 17.04 -4.56
C PRO A 165 13.41 15.83 -5.33
N VAL A 166 12.32 16.02 -6.08
CA VAL A 166 11.76 14.97 -6.91
C VAL A 166 12.79 14.51 -7.96
N GLY A 167 12.76 13.23 -8.31
CA GLY A 167 13.65 12.66 -9.33
C GLY A 167 15.01 12.16 -8.82
N ASN A 168 15.37 12.39 -7.55
CA ASN A 168 16.65 11.97 -6.98
C ASN A 168 16.72 10.50 -6.52
N ARG A 169 15.75 9.64 -6.90
CA ARG A 169 15.67 8.23 -6.46
C ARG A 169 15.55 7.23 -7.62
N PRO A 170 16.59 7.05 -8.46
CA PRO A 170 16.51 6.21 -9.66
C PRO A 170 16.35 4.71 -9.36
N ALA A 171 16.80 4.24 -8.19
CA ALA A 171 16.68 2.84 -7.78
C ALA A 171 15.28 2.47 -7.23
N ALA A 172 14.41 3.45 -6.96
CA ALA A 172 13.07 3.26 -6.38
C ALA A 172 11.94 3.44 -7.41
N VAL A 173 12.26 3.42 -8.70
CA VAL A 173 11.32 3.68 -9.79
C VAL A 173 10.40 2.48 -9.98
N SER A 174 9.11 2.75 -10.18
CA SER A 174 8.12 1.71 -10.43
C SER A 174 8.35 1.00 -11.77
N PRO A 175 7.73 -0.17 -12.02
CA PRO A 175 7.84 -0.88 -13.30
C PRO A 175 7.37 -0.08 -14.51
N TYR A 176 6.55 0.95 -14.28
CA TYR A 176 6.05 1.83 -15.33
C TYR A 176 6.88 3.10 -15.49
N GLY A 177 7.88 3.36 -14.63
CA GLY A 177 8.65 4.60 -14.67
C GLY A 177 8.13 5.69 -13.74
N VAL A 178 7.29 5.35 -12.74
CA VAL A 178 6.78 6.32 -11.77
C VAL A 178 7.77 6.44 -10.61
N HIS A 179 8.22 7.65 -10.32
CA HIS A 179 9.23 7.91 -9.30
C HIS A 179 8.57 8.16 -7.94
N GLU A 180 9.31 7.86 -6.87
CA GLU A 180 8.95 8.22 -5.48
C GLU A 180 7.61 7.66 -5.00
N VAL A 181 7.18 6.54 -5.58
CA VAL A 181 6.02 5.76 -5.09
C VAL A 181 6.32 4.98 -3.80
N ALA A 182 7.52 5.13 -3.25
CA ALA A 182 7.96 4.55 -1.99
C ALA A 182 8.86 5.56 -1.26
N GLY A 183 8.33 6.20 -0.22
CA GLY A 183 9.00 7.26 0.52
C GLY A 183 8.78 8.66 -0.05
N ASN A 184 9.68 9.57 0.32
CA ASN A 184 9.52 11.02 0.19
C ASN A 184 8.30 11.55 0.96
N VAL A 185 7.09 11.45 0.41
CA VAL A 185 5.86 11.90 1.06
C VAL A 185 4.76 10.85 0.92
N TRP A 186 3.90 10.77 1.94
CA TRP A 186 2.62 10.10 1.78
C TRP A 186 1.78 10.84 0.74
N GLU A 187 1.02 10.11 -0.07
CA GLU A 187 0.25 10.71 -1.17
C GLU A 187 -1.24 10.47 -1.01
N TRP A 188 -2.01 11.55 -1.07
CA TRP A 188 -3.48 11.51 -1.08
C TRP A 188 -4.03 10.78 -2.30
N THR A 189 -5.08 9.99 -2.07
CA THR A 189 -5.88 9.33 -3.12
C THR A 189 -7.35 9.73 -3.00
N THR A 190 -8.17 9.46 -4.02
CA THR A 190 -9.60 9.82 -4.00
C THR A 190 -10.42 9.00 -3.01
N ASP A 191 -9.97 7.78 -2.69
CA ASP A 191 -10.79 6.76 -2.04
C ASP A 191 -10.99 7.04 -0.55
N TRP A 192 -12.20 6.79 -0.08
CA TRP A 192 -12.47 6.68 1.36
C TRP A 192 -11.83 5.39 1.89
N TYR A 193 -11.32 5.44 3.12
CA TYR A 193 -10.75 4.27 3.77
C TYR A 193 -11.85 3.26 4.11
N GLN A 194 -11.88 2.17 3.35
CA GLN A 194 -12.87 1.11 3.42
C GLN A 194 -12.17 -0.25 3.43
N PRO A 195 -12.80 -1.29 4.03
CA PRO A 195 -12.30 -2.65 3.90
C PRO A 195 -12.38 -3.09 2.44
N TYR A 196 -11.36 -3.79 1.96
CA TYR A 196 -11.46 -4.45 0.66
C TYR A 196 -12.60 -5.47 0.65
N GLU A 197 -13.11 -5.77 -0.53
CA GLU A 197 -14.18 -6.75 -0.69
C GLU A 197 -13.80 -8.09 -0.05
N ARG A 198 -14.70 -8.64 0.77
CA ARG A 198 -14.49 -9.89 1.53
C ARG A 198 -13.43 -9.81 2.63
N ASN A 199 -12.92 -8.62 2.98
CA ASN A 199 -12.15 -8.45 4.20
C ASN A 199 -13.09 -8.44 5.42
N SER A 200 -12.85 -9.33 6.38
CA SER A 200 -13.61 -9.41 7.64
C SER A 200 -13.02 -8.57 8.77
N HIS A 201 -11.88 -7.91 8.56
CA HIS A 201 -11.28 -7.01 9.52
C HIS A 201 -12.24 -5.86 9.87
N ARG A 202 -12.16 -5.40 11.11
CA ARG A 202 -12.98 -4.33 11.65
C ARG A 202 -12.04 -3.25 12.16
N ASP A 203 -12.28 -2.04 11.69
CA ASP A 203 -11.54 -0.84 12.03
C ASP A 203 -12.58 0.27 12.27
N SER A 204 -12.37 1.09 13.30
CA SER A 204 -13.26 2.20 13.66
C SER A 204 -13.27 3.32 12.62
N ASP A 205 -12.21 3.40 11.84
CA ASP A 205 -11.97 4.48 10.88
C ASP A 205 -12.54 4.17 9.50
N TYR A 206 -13.00 2.93 9.28
CA TYR A 206 -13.75 2.58 8.09
C TYR A 206 -15.01 3.44 7.94
N GLY A 207 -15.32 3.80 6.69
CA GLY A 207 -16.44 4.66 6.36
C GLY A 207 -15.98 5.92 5.63
N ASN A 208 -16.89 6.89 5.49
CA ASN A 208 -16.61 8.18 4.86
C ASN A 208 -16.01 9.16 5.88
N LYS A 209 -14.98 8.71 6.62
CA LYS A 209 -14.32 9.50 7.66
C LYS A 209 -12.93 9.92 7.21
N HIS A 210 -12.14 8.96 6.74
CA HIS A 210 -10.74 9.17 6.38
C HIS A 210 -10.52 8.86 4.90
N LYS A 211 -9.60 9.59 4.27
CA LYS A 211 -9.12 9.33 2.91
C LYS A 211 -7.85 8.49 2.96
N VAL A 212 -7.64 7.67 1.93
CA VAL A 212 -6.48 6.78 1.86
C VAL A 212 -5.22 7.54 1.42
N LEU A 213 -4.12 7.25 2.11
CA LEU A 213 -2.76 7.70 1.85
C LEU A 213 -1.89 6.49 1.45
N ARG A 214 -0.99 6.68 0.48
CA ARG A 214 -0.09 5.62 -0.02
C ARG A 214 1.37 6.10 -0.08
N GLY A 215 2.32 5.17 -0.19
CA GLY A 215 3.73 5.47 -0.47
C GLY A 215 4.70 5.43 0.70
N GLY A 216 4.31 5.85 1.91
CA GLY A 216 5.28 6.13 2.97
C GLY A 216 5.96 7.49 2.77
N SER A 217 6.70 7.97 3.77
CA SER A 217 7.42 9.23 3.67
C SER A 217 8.88 9.12 4.11
N TRP A 218 9.58 10.25 4.12
CA TRP A 218 10.93 10.39 4.65
C TRP A 218 11.05 10.05 6.16
N LEU A 219 9.95 10.06 6.92
CA LEU A 219 9.95 9.76 8.36
C LEU A 219 10.20 8.28 8.63
N GLU A 220 9.59 7.38 7.87
CA GLU A 220 9.70 5.93 8.10
C GLU A 220 11.11 5.39 7.82
N VAL A 221 11.91 6.14 7.05
CA VAL A 221 13.32 5.86 6.84
C VAL A 221 14.13 6.10 8.12
N ARG A 222 13.81 7.15 8.88
CA ARG A 222 14.49 7.51 10.13
C ARG A 222 14.26 6.48 11.23
N ASP A 223 13.04 5.97 11.32
CA ASP A 223 12.64 5.03 12.36
C ASP A 223 12.94 3.56 11.99
N GLU A 224 13.68 3.33 10.90
CA GLU A 224 14.01 2.01 10.35
C GLU A 224 12.79 1.14 10.01
N THR A 225 11.63 1.77 9.82
CA THR A 225 10.37 1.11 9.50
C THR A 225 10.01 1.16 8.02
N ALA A 226 10.89 1.68 7.16
CA ALA A 226 10.68 1.73 5.71
C ALA A 226 10.23 0.37 5.11
N ASN A 227 10.75 -0.76 5.61
CA ASN A 227 10.33 -2.10 5.17
C ASN A 227 8.84 -2.41 5.40
N ARG A 228 8.20 -1.73 6.37
CA ARG A 228 6.79 -1.83 6.71
C ARG A 228 5.94 -0.91 5.85
N TYR A 229 6.40 0.30 5.58
CA TYR A 229 5.56 1.35 4.98
C TYR A 229 5.75 1.53 3.48
N PHE A 230 6.94 1.21 2.92
CA PHE A 230 7.24 1.39 1.49
C PHE A 230 6.70 0.26 0.61
N ARG A 231 5.95 -0.67 1.20
CA ARG A 231 5.31 -1.76 0.46
C ARG A 231 4.20 -1.18 -0.40
N CYS A 232 4.11 -1.60 -1.64
CA CYS A 232 3.11 -1.12 -2.58
C CYS A 232 1.68 -1.35 -2.08
N ALA A 233 1.40 -2.39 -1.28
CA ALA A 233 0.08 -2.67 -0.73
C ALA A 233 -0.20 -1.92 0.60
N ASN A 234 0.79 -1.25 1.21
CA ASN A 234 0.60 -0.64 2.52
C ASN A 234 -0.30 0.60 2.43
N ARG A 235 -1.29 0.65 3.32
CA ARG A 235 -2.26 1.74 3.41
C ARG A 235 -2.00 2.54 4.69
N LEU A 236 -2.17 3.85 4.59
CA LEU A 236 -2.41 4.75 5.71
C LEU A 236 -3.70 5.51 5.39
N HIS A 237 -4.27 6.19 6.39
CA HIS A 237 -5.50 6.94 6.23
C HIS A 237 -5.54 8.09 7.23
N ALA A 238 -6.17 9.18 6.84
CA ALA A 238 -6.36 10.35 7.71
C ALA A 238 -7.63 11.11 7.34
N PRO A 239 -8.23 11.89 8.27
CA PRO A 239 -9.32 12.81 7.95
C PRO A 239 -8.96 13.73 6.77
N PRO A 240 -9.91 14.08 5.90
CA PRO A 240 -9.60 14.85 4.68
C PRO A 240 -9.08 16.27 4.95
N ASN A 241 -9.32 16.82 6.15
CA ASN A 241 -8.80 18.10 6.61
C ASN A 241 -7.45 18.01 7.34
N TYR A 242 -6.93 16.80 7.57
CA TYR A 242 -5.65 16.60 8.23
C TYR A 242 -4.50 17.03 7.30
N THR A 243 -3.47 17.64 7.88
CA THR A 243 -2.24 18.03 7.16
C THR A 243 -1.02 17.63 7.98
N ALA A 244 0.10 17.36 7.31
CA ALA A 244 1.37 17.07 7.95
C ALA A 244 2.54 17.46 7.04
N ASN A 245 3.74 17.59 7.63
CA ASN A 245 4.99 17.93 6.92
C ASN A 245 5.55 16.79 6.04
N ASN A 246 4.82 15.69 5.96
CA ASN A 246 5.20 14.50 5.21
C ASN A 246 4.06 13.94 4.34
N ILE A 247 2.98 14.72 4.15
CA ILE A 247 1.85 14.39 3.31
C ILE A 247 1.80 15.37 2.14
N GLY A 248 1.90 14.84 0.93
CA GLY A 248 1.72 15.53 -0.34
C GLY A 248 0.75 14.75 -1.23
N PHE A 249 0.92 14.85 -2.55
CA PHE A 249 0.08 14.16 -3.52
C PHE A 249 0.71 14.15 -4.92
N ARG A 250 0.10 13.36 -5.81
CA ARG A 250 0.35 13.42 -7.26
C ARG A 250 -0.98 13.40 -8.02
N CYS A 251 -0.94 13.80 -9.28
CA CYS A 251 -2.13 13.88 -10.12
C CYS A 251 -2.18 12.76 -11.16
N VAL A 252 -3.39 12.47 -11.64
CA VAL A 252 -3.65 11.66 -12.82
C VAL A 252 -4.52 12.42 -13.82
N ARG A 253 -4.43 12.02 -15.09
CA ARG A 253 -5.31 12.46 -16.18
C ARG A 253 -5.86 11.26 -16.92
N GLY A 254 -7.08 11.40 -17.45
CA GLY A 254 -7.63 10.44 -18.39
C GLY A 254 -6.82 10.41 -19.68
N VAL A 255 -6.84 9.29 -20.40
CA VAL A 255 -6.32 9.22 -21.77
C VAL A 255 -7.44 9.68 -22.70
N VAL A 256 -7.21 10.75 -23.47
CA VAL A 256 -8.12 11.11 -24.55
C VAL A 256 -8.08 9.97 -25.58
N PRO A 257 -9.20 9.29 -25.90
CA PRO A 257 -9.20 8.22 -26.88
C PRO A 257 -8.64 8.72 -28.21
N ALA A 258 -7.75 7.97 -28.86
CA ALA A 258 -7.10 8.36 -30.12
C ALA A 258 -8.08 8.82 -31.22
N ARG A 259 -9.34 8.34 -31.18
CA ARG A 259 -10.41 8.76 -32.12
C ARG A 259 -10.83 10.23 -32.01
N LEU A 260 -10.48 10.91 -30.92
CA LEU A 260 -10.81 12.31 -30.66
C LEU A 260 -9.59 13.24 -30.73
N ASN A 261 -8.40 12.70 -31.05
CA ASN A 261 -7.18 13.47 -31.20
C ASN A 261 -6.69 13.41 -32.66
N PRO A 262 -7.02 14.41 -33.52
CA PRO A 262 -6.60 14.43 -34.92
C PRO A 262 -5.08 14.50 -35.10
N ASP A 263 -4.33 14.89 -34.06
CA ASP A 263 -2.86 14.98 -34.06
C ASP A 263 -2.17 13.70 -33.54
N ALA A 264 -2.93 12.74 -32.99
CA ALA A 264 -2.39 11.46 -32.50
C ALA A 264 -2.05 10.46 -33.61
N ALA A 265 -2.19 10.84 -34.89
CA ALA A 265 -1.92 9.98 -36.04
C ALA A 265 -0.43 9.58 -36.19
N GLY A 266 0.47 10.11 -35.36
CA GLY A 266 1.91 9.81 -35.37
C GLY A 266 2.48 9.25 -34.06
N GLU A 267 1.72 9.15 -32.96
CA GLU A 267 2.21 8.47 -31.76
C GLU A 267 2.07 6.96 -31.97
N GLU A 268 3.20 6.23 -31.99
CA GLU A 268 3.20 4.77 -31.96
C GLU A 268 2.29 4.30 -30.81
N THR A 269 1.24 3.54 -31.12
CA THR A 269 0.43 2.89 -30.08
C THR A 269 1.39 2.05 -29.23
N PRO A 270 1.55 2.35 -27.94
CA PRO A 270 2.52 1.62 -27.12
C PRO A 270 2.15 0.14 -27.17
N VAL A 271 3.10 -0.68 -27.63
CA VAL A 271 2.95 -2.14 -27.60
C VAL A 271 2.99 -2.55 -26.13
N TYR A 272 1.82 -2.71 -25.54
CA TYR A 272 1.72 -3.11 -24.14
C TYR A 272 2.30 -4.52 -23.98
N PRO A 273 3.19 -4.77 -23.00
CA PRO A 273 3.63 -6.13 -22.70
C PRO A 273 2.42 -7.00 -22.44
N THR A 274 2.46 -8.25 -22.93
CA THR A 274 1.34 -9.21 -22.98
C THR A 274 0.43 -9.07 -21.76
N GLN A 275 -0.76 -8.49 -21.97
CA GLN A 275 -1.76 -8.33 -20.92
C GLN A 275 -2.03 -9.71 -20.30
N ILE A 276 -1.68 -9.88 -19.02
CA ILE A 276 -2.04 -11.11 -18.31
C ILE A 276 -3.56 -11.11 -18.21
N SER A 277 -4.22 -12.13 -18.77
CA SER A 277 -5.68 -12.15 -18.77
C SER A 277 -6.22 -12.17 -17.34
N THR A 278 -7.34 -11.49 -17.11
CA THR A 278 -8.04 -11.47 -15.82
C THR A 278 -8.30 -12.88 -15.29
N GLU A 279 -8.55 -13.83 -16.19
CA GLU A 279 -8.74 -15.24 -15.86
C GLU A 279 -7.45 -15.88 -15.29
N LEU A 280 -6.29 -15.64 -15.91
CA LEU A 280 -5.01 -16.13 -15.41
C LEU A 280 -4.67 -15.54 -14.04
N LEU A 281 -4.90 -14.24 -13.84
CA LEU A 281 -4.69 -13.60 -12.53
C LEU A 281 -5.65 -14.15 -11.47
N ASN A 282 -6.93 -14.33 -11.80
CA ASN A 282 -7.89 -14.95 -10.88
C ASN A 282 -7.49 -16.39 -10.52
N LYS A 283 -7.01 -17.16 -11.50
CA LYS A 283 -6.47 -18.51 -11.28
C LYS A 283 -5.26 -18.47 -10.36
N TYR A 284 -4.33 -17.53 -10.57
CA TYR A 284 -3.17 -17.31 -9.71
C TYR A 284 -3.58 -16.97 -8.27
N VAL A 285 -4.46 -15.99 -8.07
CA VAL A 285 -4.95 -15.58 -6.74
C VAL A 285 -5.61 -16.76 -6.02
N ARG A 286 -6.43 -17.56 -6.71
CA ARG A 286 -7.04 -18.78 -6.14
C ARG A 286 -6.01 -19.85 -5.78
N GLN A 287 -4.91 -19.95 -6.52
CA GLN A 287 -3.83 -20.90 -6.23
C GLN A 287 -3.04 -20.46 -5.00
N GLU A 288 -2.65 -19.20 -4.90
CA GLU A 288 -1.88 -18.67 -3.76
C GLU A 288 -2.65 -18.79 -2.44
N ARG A 289 -3.92 -18.36 -2.41
CA ARG A 289 -4.78 -18.57 -1.23
C ARG A 289 -4.87 -20.04 -0.83
N SER A 290 -4.99 -20.94 -1.80
CA SER A 290 -5.02 -22.39 -1.53
C SER A 290 -3.71 -22.91 -0.94
N LYS A 291 -2.55 -22.45 -1.44
CA LYS A 291 -1.23 -22.79 -0.88
C LYS A 291 -1.10 -22.28 0.55
N ASN A 292 -1.52 -21.06 0.84
CA ASN A 292 -1.46 -20.48 2.18
C ASN A 292 -2.37 -21.21 3.17
N LEU A 293 -3.60 -21.55 2.79
CA LEU A 293 -4.48 -22.39 3.62
C LEU A 293 -3.89 -23.78 3.90
N GLN A 294 -3.21 -24.40 2.92
CA GLN A 294 -2.50 -25.67 3.14
C GLN A 294 -1.34 -25.52 4.13
N ARG A 295 -0.55 -24.44 4.04
CA ARG A 295 0.53 -24.13 4.99
C ARG A 295 0.00 -23.90 6.40
N ILE A 296 -1.10 -23.15 6.56
CA ILE A 296 -1.78 -22.96 7.86
C ILE A 296 -2.21 -24.31 8.42
N ARG A 297 -2.89 -25.13 7.61
CA ARG A 297 -3.36 -26.45 8.04
C ARG A 297 -2.20 -27.34 8.50
N LYS A 298 -1.08 -27.35 7.78
CA LYS A 298 0.12 -28.12 8.14
C LYS A 298 0.70 -27.64 9.48
N ARG A 299 0.97 -26.33 9.62
CA ARG A 299 1.51 -25.73 10.86
C ARG A 299 0.58 -25.93 12.07
N ALA A 300 -0.72 -25.76 11.88
CA ALA A 300 -1.72 -25.96 12.93
C ALA A 300 -1.72 -27.42 13.42
N ARG A 301 -1.61 -28.39 12.49
CA ARG A 301 -1.53 -29.82 12.83
C ARG A 301 -0.26 -30.13 13.62
N GLU A 302 0.90 -29.65 13.17
CA GLU A 302 2.19 -29.86 13.85
C GLU A 302 2.18 -29.26 15.26
N ARG A 303 1.70 -28.01 15.43
CA ARG A 303 1.57 -27.38 16.75
C ARG A 303 0.55 -28.07 17.64
N CYS A 304 -0.60 -28.51 17.11
CA CYS A 304 -1.59 -29.28 17.85
C CYS A 304 -0.98 -30.53 18.48
N PHE A 305 -0.18 -31.30 17.72
CA PHE A 305 0.49 -32.49 18.25
C PHE A 305 1.57 -32.14 19.28
N SER A 306 2.37 -31.10 19.02
CA SER A 306 3.39 -30.63 19.95
C SER A 306 2.77 -30.20 21.29
N ASP A 307 1.74 -29.35 21.24
CA ASP A 307 1.05 -28.84 22.44
C ASP A 307 0.38 -29.96 23.21
N PHE A 308 -0.26 -30.92 22.52
CA PHE A 308 -0.83 -32.10 23.16
C PHE A 308 0.22 -32.97 23.85
N GLY A 309 1.38 -33.16 23.22
CA GLY A 309 2.50 -33.89 23.82
C GLY A 309 3.04 -33.21 25.08
N ILE A 310 3.23 -31.88 25.04
CA ILE A 310 3.67 -31.09 26.21
C ILE A 310 2.62 -31.17 27.33
N ALA A 311 1.33 -31.05 26.98
CA ALA A 311 0.24 -31.15 27.93
C ALA A 311 0.22 -32.51 28.64
N ALA A 312 0.29 -33.62 27.88
CA ALA A 312 0.28 -34.97 28.44
C ALA A 312 1.46 -35.19 29.40
N LEU A 313 2.65 -34.72 29.03
CA LEU A 313 3.85 -34.81 29.87
C LEU A 313 3.70 -33.97 31.15
N ALA A 314 3.31 -32.70 31.02
CA ALA A 314 3.22 -31.76 32.14
C ALA A 314 2.12 -32.17 33.14
N ILE A 315 0.97 -32.66 32.65
CA ILE A 315 -0.09 -33.20 33.51
C ILE A 315 0.38 -34.47 34.20
N GLY A 316 0.98 -35.43 33.47
CA GLY A 316 1.47 -36.68 34.05
C GLY A 316 2.51 -36.47 35.14
N VAL A 317 3.53 -35.64 34.88
CA VAL A 317 4.56 -35.27 35.86
C VAL A 317 3.96 -34.47 37.02
N GLY A 318 3.03 -33.56 36.73
CA GLY A 318 2.33 -32.76 37.74
C GLY A 318 1.53 -33.63 38.71
N SER A 319 0.73 -34.58 38.19
CA SER A 319 -0.01 -35.55 38.97
C SER A 319 0.90 -36.42 39.85
N TYR A 320 2.02 -36.89 39.32
CA TYR A 320 3.00 -37.66 40.09
C TYR A 320 3.65 -36.81 41.20
N GLY A 321 4.04 -35.57 40.89
CA GLY A 321 4.61 -34.64 41.87
C GLY A 321 3.65 -34.30 43.01
N MET A 322 2.35 -34.23 42.75
CA MET A 322 1.31 -34.04 43.77
C MET A 322 1.18 -35.23 44.74
N MET A 323 1.60 -36.44 44.34
CA MET A 323 1.61 -37.61 45.24
C MET A 323 2.77 -37.60 46.24
N ILE A 324 3.78 -36.73 46.05
CA ILE A 324 4.95 -36.63 46.92
C ILE A 324 4.88 -35.32 47.72
N PRO A 325 4.72 -35.34 49.07
CA PRO A 325 4.45 -34.15 49.87
C PRO A 325 5.44 -32.99 49.67
N LYS A 326 6.74 -33.31 49.50
CA LYS A 326 7.81 -32.33 49.27
C LYS A 326 7.68 -31.56 47.94
N TYR A 327 7.00 -32.13 46.96
CA TYR A 327 6.90 -31.58 45.59
C TYR A 327 5.48 -31.15 45.20
N ALA A 328 4.52 -31.22 46.12
CA ALA A 328 3.10 -31.06 45.81
C ALA A 328 2.77 -29.73 45.11
N MET A 329 3.34 -28.61 45.58
CA MET A 329 3.13 -27.30 44.97
C MET A 329 3.70 -27.22 43.54
N GLY A 330 4.90 -27.77 43.32
CA GLY A 330 5.51 -27.83 41.98
C GLY A 330 4.73 -28.74 41.03
N GLY A 331 4.19 -29.84 41.53
CA GLY A 331 3.30 -30.73 40.80
C GLY A 331 2.02 -30.04 40.35
N PHE A 332 1.38 -29.27 41.24
CA PHE A 332 0.20 -28.47 40.92
C PHE A 332 0.49 -27.43 39.83
N THR A 333 1.59 -26.68 39.94
CA THR A 333 1.98 -25.69 38.92
C THR A 333 2.21 -26.33 37.56
N LEU A 334 2.91 -27.46 37.49
CA LEU A 334 3.13 -28.20 36.24
C LEU A 334 1.82 -28.72 35.63
N GLY A 335 0.89 -29.22 36.45
CA GLY A 335 -0.44 -29.61 36.00
C GLY A 335 -1.22 -28.45 35.36
N MET A 336 -1.18 -27.26 35.98
CA MET A 336 -1.81 -26.05 35.44
C MET A 336 -1.18 -25.60 34.11
N ILE A 337 0.15 -25.68 33.99
CA ILE A 337 0.84 -25.42 32.71
C ILE A 337 0.35 -26.40 31.63
N GLY A 338 0.23 -27.69 31.97
CA GLY A 338 -0.26 -28.70 31.04
C GLY A 338 -1.69 -28.47 30.55
N ILE A 339 -2.59 -27.99 31.43
CA ILE A 339 -3.94 -27.56 31.04
C ILE A 339 -3.90 -26.38 30.06
N GLY A 340 -2.99 -25.42 30.27
CA GLY A 340 -2.77 -24.32 29.32
C GLY A 340 -2.38 -24.82 27.92
N PHE A 341 -1.52 -25.84 27.84
CA PHE A 341 -1.16 -26.48 26.57
C PHE A 341 -2.32 -27.28 25.94
N LEU A 342 -3.23 -27.89 26.73
CA LEU A 342 -4.46 -28.49 26.17
C LEU A 342 -5.36 -27.45 25.50
N PHE A 343 -5.51 -26.27 26.11
CA PHE A 343 -6.25 -25.18 25.50
C PHE A 343 -5.61 -24.74 24.18
N SER A 344 -4.28 -24.59 24.15
CA SER A 344 -3.54 -24.29 22.92
C SER A 344 -3.74 -25.36 21.83
N ALA A 345 -3.70 -26.64 22.19
CA ALA A 345 -3.98 -27.75 21.28
C ALA A 345 -5.40 -27.70 20.72
N GLY A 346 -6.41 -27.43 21.57
CA GLY A 346 -7.81 -27.26 21.16
C GLY A 346 -8.00 -26.11 20.17
N VAL A 347 -7.36 -24.96 20.42
CA VAL A 347 -7.32 -23.84 19.48
C VAL A 347 -6.72 -24.31 18.15
N ASN A 348 -5.54 -24.95 18.16
CA ASN A 348 -4.86 -25.48 16.96
C ASN A 348 -5.70 -26.51 16.17
N PHE A 349 -6.47 -27.35 16.84
CA PHE A 349 -7.42 -28.27 16.21
C PHE A 349 -8.55 -27.52 15.49
N TRP A 350 -9.17 -26.53 16.16
CA TRP A 350 -10.16 -25.66 15.53
C TRP A 350 -9.55 -24.93 14.31
N ARG A 351 -8.28 -24.51 14.42
CA ARG A 351 -7.55 -23.89 13.31
C ARG A 351 -7.50 -24.80 12.09
N GLN A 352 -7.09 -26.04 12.30
CA GLN A 352 -6.99 -27.07 11.27
C GLN A 352 -8.36 -27.37 10.62
N TRP A 353 -9.42 -27.46 11.41
CA TRP A 353 -10.79 -27.70 10.92
C TRP A 353 -11.29 -26.57 10.01
N LYS A 354 -11.14 -25.31 10.43
CA LYS A 354 -11.58 -24.15 9.64
C LYS A 354 -10.82 -24.04 8.31
N ALA A 355 -9.49 -24.24 8.32
CA ALA A 355 -8.69 -24.24 7.10
C ALA A 355 -9.14 -25.34 6.11
N ARG A 356 -9.52 -26.53 6.61
CA ARG A 356 -10.09 -27.61 5.78
C ARG A 356 -11.43 -27.20 5.17
N LYS A 357 -12.30 -26.54 5.93
CA LYS A 357 -13.59 -26.04 5.43
C LYS A 357 -13.40 -25.03 4.29
N LEU A 358 -12.50 -24.05 4.45
CA LEU A 358 -12.19 -23.05 3.41
C LEU A 358 -11.58 -23.69 2.16
N LEU A 359 -10.67 -24.65 2.31
CA LEU A 359 -10.12 -25.40 1.17
C LEU A 359 -11.19 -26.15 0.38
N ASN A 360 -12.21 -26.69 1.06
CA ASN A 360 -13.33 -27.34 0.39
C ASN A 360 -14.24 -26.33 -0.34
N LEU A 361 -14.51 -25.17 0.26
CA LEU A 361 -15.24 -24.08 -0.40
C LEU A 361 -14.52 -23.64 -1.69
N ASN A 362 -13.20 -23.42 -1.61
CA ASN A 362 -12.39 -23.06 -2.78
C ASN A 362 -12.36 -24.16 -3.86
N LYS A 363 -12.57 -25.44 -3.50
CA LYS A 363 -12.72 -26.52 -4.49
C LYS A 363 -14.09 -26.48 -5.17
N MET A 364 -15.14 -26.15 -4.43
CA MET A 364 -16.49 -26.00 -4.98
C MET A 364 -16.60 -24.78 -5.89
N GLU A 365 -15.88 -23.68 -5.62
CA GLU A 365 -15.79 -22.53 -6.55
C GLU A 365 -15.00 -22.83 -7.84
N ARG A 366 -14.31 -23.97 -7.92
CA ARG A 366 -13.54 -24.41 -9.09
C ARG A 366 -14.29 -25.44 -9.96
N ALA A 367 -15.31 -26.09 -9.41
CA ALA A 367 -16.18 -27.03 -10.11
C ALA A 367 -17.39 -26.27 -10.66
#